data_AF-K8GS14-F1
#
_entry.id   AF-K8GS14-F1
#
_cell.length_a   1.000
_cell.length_b   1.000
_cell.length_c   1.000
_cell.angle_alpha   90.00
_cell.angle_beta   90.00
_cell.angle_gamma   90.00
#
_symmetry.space_group_name_H-M   'P 1'
#
loop_
_entity.id
_entity.type
_entity.pdbx_description
1 polymer ?
#
loop_
_entity_poly.entity_id
_entity_poly.type
_entity_poly.pdbx_seq_one_letter_code
_entity_poly.pdbx_strand_id
1 'polypeptide(L)' 'MNHNLVPFLIGVGVLLLYLVFSAYTEMGTKLPWKK' A
#
# COMPACT_ATOMS: atom_id res chain seq x y z
N MET A 1 25.10 7.86 1.91
CA MET A 1 23.73 8.34 1.58
C MET A 1 22.88 7.33 0.78
N ASN A 2 23.47 6.36 0.04
CA ASN A 2 22.68 5.37 -0.73
C ASN A 2 22.08 4.22 0.10
N HIS A 3 22.54 3.99 1.34
CA HIS A 3 22.04 2.93 2.21
C HIS A 3 20.69 3.24 2.85
N ASN A 4 20.24 4.51 2.81
CA ASN A 4 18.96 4.94 3.39
C ASN A 4 17.81 4.86 2.37
N LEU A 5 18.12 4.67 1.09
CA LEU A 5 17.13 4.57 0.03
C LEU A 5 16.34 3.27 0.16
N VAL A 6 17.01 2.15 0.48
CA VAL A 6 16.37 0.85 0.68
C VAL A 6 15.33 0.87 1.82
N PRO A 7 15.68 1.28 3.07
CA PRO A 7 14.68 1.35 4.14
C PRO A 7 13.58 2.39 3.86
N PHE A 8 13.88 3.46 3.12
CA PHE A 8 12.87 4.43 2.68
C PHE A 8 11.85 3.79 1.72
N LEU A 9 12.30 3.09 0.67
CA LEU A 9 11.39 2.39 -0.25
C LEU A 9 10.59 1.30 0.45
N ILE A 10 11.19 0.57 1.40
CA ILE A 10 10.48 -0.43 2.20
C ILE A 10 9.37 0.25 3.02
N GLY A 11 9.67 1.34 3.71
CA GLY A 11 8.69 2.10 4.49
C GLY A 11 7.53 2.62 3.64
N VAL A 12 7.84 3.20 2.48
CA VAL A 12 6.83 3.67 1.51
C VAL A 12 6.01 2.49 0.98
N GLY A 13 6.63 1.37 0.64
CA GLY A 13 5.95 0.17 0.17
C GLY A 13 4.98 -0.41 1.19
N VAL A 14 5.39 -0.48 2.46
CA VAL A 14 4.53 -0.93 3.57
C VAL A 14 3.35 0.02 3.77
N LEU A 15 3.57 1.34 3.71
CA LEU A 15 2.52 2.34 3.84
C LEU A 15 1.47 2.23 2.72
N LEU A 16 1.92 2.05 1.48
CA LEU A 16 1.02 1.87 0.33
C LEU A 16 0.22 0.57 0.45
N LEU A 17 0.87 -0.53 0.84
CA LEU A 17 0.19 -1.81 1.04
C LEU A 17 -0.89 -1.71 2.11
N TYR A 18 -0.58 -1.06 3.24
CA TYR A 18 -1.53 -0.82 4.32
C TYR A 18 -2.74 0.00 3.86
N LEU A 19 -2.51 1.08 3.09
CA LEU A 19 -3.60 1.93 2.59
C LEU A 19 -4.50 1.19 1.60
N VAL A 20 -3.93 0.37 0.70
CA VAL A 20 -4.68 -0.47 -0.23
C VAL A 20 -5.52 -1.48 0.55
N PHE A 21 -4.96 -2.11 1.58
CA PHE A 21 -5.68 -3.07 2.41
C PHE A 21 -6.82 -2.40 3.20
N SER A 22 -6.56 -1.24 3.82
CA SER A 22 -7.57 -0.45 4.53
C SER A 22 -8.72 -0.06 3.60
N ALA A 23 -8.44 0.44 2.40
CA ALA A 23 -9.47 0.75 1.40
C ALA A 23 -10.28 -0.50 1.00
N TYR A 24 -9.59 -1.64 0.81
CA TYR A 24 -10.21 -2.91 0.43
C TYR A 24 -11.13 -3.47 1.53
N THR A 25 -10.75 -3.37 2.81
CA THR A 25 -11.48 -3.98 3.92
C THR A 25 -12.51 -3.08 4.59
N GLU A 26 -12.25 -1.77 4.72
CA GLU A 26 -13.10 -0.87 5.50
C GLU A 26 -14.12 -0.11 4.64
N MET A 27 -13.78 0.20 3.38
CA MET A 27 -14.66 0.95 2.49
C MET A 27 -15.51 0.06 1.57
N GLY A 28 -15.37 -1.27 1.68
CA GLY A 28 -16.12 -2.21 0.85
C GLY A 28 -15.90 -1.98 -0.65
N THR A 29 -14.74 -1.45 -1.05
CA THR A 29 -14.43 -1.19 -2.45
C THR A 29 -14.33 -2.52 -3.17
N LYS A 30 -15.43 -2.92 -3.84
CA LYS A 30 -15.42 -4.05 -4.76
C LYS A 30 -14.29 -3.81 -5.76
N LEU A 31 -13.45 -4.83 -5.93
CA LEU A 31 -12.39 -4.87 -6.94
C LEU A 31 -12.92 -4.22 -8.23
N PRO A 32 -12.28 -3.17 -8.79
CA PRO A 32 -12.85 -2.41 -9.92
C PRO A 32 -13.06 -3.27 -11.17
N TRP A 33 -12.49 -4.47 -11.19
CA TRP A 33 -12.59 -5.47 -12.24
C TRP A 33 -13.72 -6.48 -12.03
N LYS A 34 -14.44 -6.40 -10.91
CA LYS A 34 -15.59 -7.26 -10.60
C LYS A 34 -16.86 -6.42 -10.65
N LYS A 35 -17.29 -6.10 -11.87
CA LYS A 35 -18.67 -5.71 -12.17
C LYS A 35 -19.49 -6.96 -12.46
#